data_AF-A0A235IH27-F1
#
_entry.id   AF-A0A235IH27-F1
#
_cell.length_a   1.000
_cell.length_b   1.000
_cell.length_c   1.000
_cell.angle_alpha   90.00
_cell.angle_beta   90.00
_cell.angle_gamma   90.00
#
_symmetry.space_group_name_H-M   'P 1'
#
loop_
_entity.id
_entity.type
_entity.pdbx_description
1 polymer ?
#
loop_
_entity_poly.entity_id
_entity_poly.type
_entity_poly.pdbx_seq_one_letter_code
_entity_poly.pdbx_strand_id
1 'polypeptide(L)'
;MPTELVAETLLTLSIQERKVLILNHALLIDVTHIADEDLHTAYKYGKIISSIAPAYFQYQIAQDNQNLSIIELDIQSELISSKTDKFADNFIEWLKADFQKKSAILEHHPNPRNLFELCGAKLLVTSNSVTRSLSTKMGVLWEEIANISPYVIIPEFEFGIKITGIDIILFSEEQVKFAQLKTLKGTLTGSQVPRAKHELSIHQNPLFIAAFNLGDWTFNDSKIPRIAGKVFWEKIHMDYNLIENHVRNMLQKIDKAFTELAAK
;
A
#
# COMPACT_ATOMS: atom_id res chain seq x y z
N MET A 1 -29.27 -21.22 3.53
CA MET A 1 -28.21 -20.30 4.00
C MET A 1 -28.55 -18.92 3.45
N PRO A 2 -28.23 -17.81 4.14
CA PRO A 2 -28.44 -16.48 3.57
C PRO A 2 -27.76 -16.44 2.20
N THR A 3 -28.48 -16.02 1.17
CA THR A 3 -28.01 -16.01 -0.23
C THR A 3 -26.99 -14.90 -0.50
N GLU A 4 -26.83 -13.97 0.44
CA GLU A 4 -25.98 -12.80 0.31
C GLU A 4 -25.19 -12.61 1.60
N LEU A 5 -23.87 -12.48 1.46
CA LEU A 5 -22.99 -12.11 2.56
C LEU A 5 -23.21 -10.63 2.86
N VAL A 6 -23.57 -10.30 4.10
CA VAL A 6 -23.81 -8.92 4.54
C VAL A 6 -22.72 -8.47 5.50
N ALA A 7 -22.44 -7.16 5.53
CA ALA A 7 -21.34 -6.58 6.30
C ALA A 7 -21.48 -6.89 7.81
N GLU A 8 -22.70 -6.83 8.35
CA GLU A 8 -23.01 -7.04 9.77
C GLU A 8 -22.56 -8.43 10.26
N THR A 9 -22.61 -9.42 9.38
CA THR A 9 -22.13 -10.78 9.70
C THR A 9 -20.62 -10.80 9.89
N LEU A 10 -19.87 -9.96 9.17
CA LEU A 10 -18.42 -9.92 9.20
C LEU A 10 -17.88 -9.10 10.36
N LEU A 11 -18.58 -8.03 10.76
CA LEU A 11 -18.10 -7.07 11.76
C LEU A 11 -17.76 -7.72 13.11
N THR A 12 -18.54 -8.73 13.53
CA THR A 12 -18.36 -9.42 14.82
C THR A 12 -17.33 -10.54 14.80
N LEU A 13 -16.79 -10.87 13.62
CA LEU A 13 -15.92 -12.01 13.41
C LEU A 13 -14.44 -11.63 13.45
N SER A 14 -13.60 -12.61 13.76
CA SER A 14 -12.15 -12.49 13.59
C SER A 14 -11.76 -12.43 12.11
N ILE A 15 -10.57 -11.92 11.81
CA ILE A 15 -10.04 -11.85 10.44
C ILE A 15 -10.06 -13.22 9.75
N GLN A 16 -9.75 -14.31 10.47
CA GLN A 16 -9.75 -15.66 9.89
C GLN A 16 -11.15 -16.15 9.55
N GLU A 17 -12.15 -15.86 10.39
CA GLU A 17 -13.54 -16.20 10.13
C GLU A 17 -14.12 -15.39 8.97
N ARG A 18 -13.82 -14.08 8.92
CA ARG A 18 -14.16 -13.21 7.78
C ARG A 18 -13.59 -13.76 6.49
N LYS A 19 -12.31 -14.13 6.50
CA LYS A 19 -11.62 -14.74 5.36
C LYS A 19 -12.37 -15.97 4.86
N VAL A 20 -12.66 -16.93 5.74
CA VAL A 20 -13.35 -18.18 5.39
C VAL A 20 -14.71 -17.89 4.75
N LEU A 21 -15.49 -16.97 5.32
CA LEU A 21 -16.80 -16.62 4.76
C LEU A 21 -16.70 -15.98 3.37
N ILE A 22 -15.76 -15.05 3.18
CA ILE A 22 -15.54 -14.41 1.87
C ILE A 22 -15.10 -15.44 0.85
N LEU A 23 -14.16 -16.34 1.19
CA LEU A 23 -13.70 -17.41 0.29
C LEU A 23 -14.86 -18.33 -0.11
N ASN A 24 -15.72 -18.73 0.82
CA ASN A 24 -16.85 -19.61 0.54
C ASN A 24 -17.87 -18.95 -0.40
N HIS A 25 -18.19 -17.66 -0.21
CA HIS A 25 -19.10 -16.95 -1.09
C HIS A 25 -18.47 -16.65 -2.46
N ALA A 26 -17.16 -16.41 -2.51
CA ALA A 26 -16.43 -16.16 -3.75
C ALA A 26 -16.49 -17.36 -4.72
N LEU A 27 -16.62 -18.59 -4.21
CA LEU A 27 -16.79 -19.80 -5.04
C LEU A 27 -18.07 -19.75 -5.90
N LEU A 28 -19.08 -19.01 -5.48
CA LEU A 28 -20.38 -18.89 -6.15
C LEU A 28 -20.38 -17.84 -7.27
N ILE A 29 -19.30 -17.04 -7.39
CA ILE A 29 -19.21 -15.97 -8.39
C ILE A 29 -18.84 -16.54 -9.76
N ASP A 30 -19.68 -16.24 -10.74
CA ASP A 30 -19.43 -16.55 -12.15
C ASP A 30 -18.30 -15.69 -12.72
N VAL A 31 -17.39 -16.34 -13.45
CA VAL A 31 -16.19 -15.77 -14.07
C VAL A 31 -16.14 -16.00 -15.58
N THR A 32 -17.20 -16.54 -16.19
CA THR A 32 -17.21 -16.88 -17.63
C THR A 32 -16.92 -15.71 -18.58
N HIS A 33 -17.14 -14.47 -18.12
CA HIS A 33 -16.85 -13.25 -18.87
C HIS A 33 -15.43 -12.71 -18.66
N ILE A 34 -14.64 -13.32 -17.77
CA ILE A 34 -13.23 -12.99 -17.53
C ILE A 34 -12.37 -13.98 -18.32
N ALA A 35 -11.77 -13.50 -19.41
CA ALA A 35 -10.98 -14.34 -20.30
C ALA A 35 -9.66 -14.81 -19.67
N ASP A 36 -9.06 -14.01 -18.78
CA ASP A 36 -7.81 -14.35 -18.11
C ASP A 36 -8.07 -15.15 -16.82
N GLU A 37 -7.72 -16.43 -16.84
CA GLU A 37 -7.86 -17.34 -15.71
C GLU A 37 -7.05 -16.90 -14.48
N ASP A 38 -5.91 -16.22 -14.67
CA ASP A 38 -5.08 -15.72 -13.58
C ASP A 38 -5.80 -14.62 -12.77
N LEU A 39 -6.81 -13.97 -13.37
CA LEU A 39 -7.61 -12.92 -12.75
C LEU A 39 -8.95 -13.40 -12.20
N HIS A 40 -9.34 -14.67 -12.39
CA HIS A 40 -10.62 -15.19 -11.87
C HIS A 40 -10.73 -15.01 -10.37
N THR A 41 -9.68 -15.37 -9.63
CA THR A 41 -9.66 -15.25 -8.17
C THR A 41 -9.81 -13.80 -7.72
N ALA A 42 -9.08 -12.87 -8.35
CA ALA A 42 -9.14 -11.45 -8.02
C ALA A 42 -10.52 -10.87 -8.31
N TYR A 43 -11.13 -11.23 -9.45
CA TYR A 43 -12.50 -10.82 -9.78
C TYR A 43 -13.51 -11.32 -8.75
N LYS A 44 -13.46 -12.60 -8.38
CA LYS A 44 -14.38 -13.21 -7.40
C LYS A 44 -14.31 -12.47 -6.06
N TYR A 45 -13.11 -12.22 -5.55
CA TYR A 45 -12.92 -11.47 -4.29
C TYR A 45 -13.39 -10.03 -4.42
N GLY A 46 -13.05 -9.36 -5.52
CA GLY A 46 -13.51 -8.00 -5.81
C GLY A 46 -15.02 -7.89 -5.80
N LYS A 47 -15.75 -8.87 -6.38
CA LYS A 47 -17.21 -8.89 -6.39
C LYS A 47 -17.83 -9.07 -5.00
N ILE A 48 -17.34 -10.03 -4.22
CA ILE A 48 -17.84 -10.23 -2.86
C ILE A 48 -17.55 -9.01 -1.98
N ILE A 49 -16.34 -8.45 -2.05
CA ILE A 49 -16.04 -7.25 -1.26
C ILE A 49 -16.88 -6.06 -1.72
N SER A 50 -17.10 -5.90 -3.03
CA SER A 50 -17.90 -4.79 -3.55
C SER A 50 -19.34 -4.79 -3.04
N SER A 51 -19.93 -5.96 -2.78
CA SER A 51 -21.31 -6.03 -2.26
C SER A 51 -21.40 -5.67 -0.78
N ILE A 52 -20.39 -5.99 0.02
CA ILE A 52 -20.37 -5.71 1.47
C ILE A 52 -19.78 -4.34 1.81
N ALA A 53 -18.86 -3.82 0.98
CA ALA A 53 -18.05 -2.65 1.30
C ALA A 53 -18.87 -1.40 1.64
N PRO A 54 -19.98 -1.06 0.95
CA PRO A 54 -20.75 0.13 1.30
C PRO A 54 -21.23 0.12 2.76
N ALA A 55 -21.87 -0.96 3.21
CA ALA A 55 -22.33 -1.09 4.59
C ALA A 55 -21.15 -1.17 5.59
N TYR A 56 -20.04 -1.80 5.19
CA TYR A 56 -18.82 -1.87 5.99
C TYR A 56 -18.22 -0.48 6.27
N PHE A 57 -18.12 0.36 5.23
CA PHE A 57 -17.65 1.74 5.36
C PHE A 57 -18.59 2.57 6.22
N GLN A 58 -19.91 2.44 6.05
CA GLN A 58 -20.87 3.14 6.90
C GLN A 58 -20.67 2.80 8.38
N TYR A 59 -20.41 1.53 8.70
CA TYR A 59 -20.09 1.13 10.06
C TYR A 59 -18.77 1.75 10.55
N GLN A 60 -17.68 1.66 9.77
CA GLN A 60 -16.37 2.24 10.14
C GLN A 60 -16.47 3.74 10.41
N ILE A 61 -17.14 4.48 9.52
CA ILE A 61 -17.35 5.94 9.66
C ILE A 61 -18.22 6.25 10.89
N ALA A 62 -19.27 5.47 11.15
CA ALA A 62 -20.11 5.65 12.33
C ALA A 62 -19.34 5.39 13.63
N GLN A 63 -18.46 4.39 13.66
CA GLN A 63 -17.61 4.10 14.81
C GLN A 63 -16.57 5.19 15.05
N ASP A 64 -15.97 5.74 13.99
CA ASP A 64 -15.03 6.86 14.07
C ASP A 64 -15.69 8.10 14.68
N ASN A 65 -16.87 8.47 14.18
CA ASN A 65 -17.63 9.62 14.68
C ASN A 65 -18.05 9.49 16.16
N GLN A 66 -18.09 8.27 16.70
CA GLN A 66 -18.43 8.01 18.11
C GLN A 66 -17.21 8.05 19.04
N ASN A 67 -15.99 7.89 18.53
CA ASN A 67 -14.79 7.61 19.33
C ASN A 67 -13.66 8.64 19.13
N LEU A 68 -13.96 9.94 19.17
CA LEU A 68 -13.04 11.04 18.81
C LEU A 68 -12.54 10.87 17.37
N SER A 69 -13.19 11.57 16.44
CA SER A 69 -12.98 11.33 15.01
C SER A 69 -11.51 11.45 14.64
N ILE A 70 -10.99 10.42 13.98
CA ILE A 70 -9.64 10.39 13.41
C ILE A 70 -9.44 11.53 12.40
N ILE A 71 -10.52 12.16 11.92
CA ILE A 71 -10.45 13.33 11.04
C ILE A 71 -9.84 14.56 11.75
N GLU A 72 -9.80 14.59 13.09
CA GLU A 72 -9.15 15.67 13.84
C GLU A 72 -7.63 15.71 13.60
N LEU A 73 -7.10 16.90 13.26
CA LEU A 73 -5.72 17.06 12.80
C LEU A 73 -4.66 16.59 13.81
N ASP A 74 -4.90 16.81 15.11
CA ASP A 74 -3.96 16.39 16.15
C ASP A 74 -3.89 14.86 16.24
N ILE A 75 -5.04 14.18 16.16
CA ILE A 75 -5.14 12.72 16.15
C ILE A 75 -4.48 12.16 14.88
N GLN A 76 -4.76 12.73 13.71
CA GLN A 76 -4.08 12.33 12.47
C GLN A 76 -2.57 12.46 12.61
N SER A 77 -2.10 13.61 13.09
CA SER A 77 -0.67 13.89 13.23
C SER A 77 0.01 12.86 14.13
N GLU A 78 -0.60 12.51 15.28
CA GLU A 78 -0.07 11.51 16.20
C GLU A 78 -0.01 10.11 15.57
N LEU A 79 -1.10 9.68 14.91
CA LEU A 79 -1.17 8.35 14.29
C LEU A 79 -0.19 8.22 13.11
N ILE A 80 -0.06 9.26 12.29
CA ILE A 80 0.92 9.32 11.20
C ILE A 80 2.34 9.29 11.79
N SER A 81 2.66 10.14 12.77
CA SER A 81 3.98 10.19 13.41
C SER A 81 4.36 8.82 13.97
N SER A 82 3.44 8.16 14.69
CA SER A 82 3.66 6.83 15.26
C SER A 82 4.04 5.79 14.20
N LYS A 83 3.35 5.79 13.05
CA LYS A 83 3.68 4.91 11.91
C LYS A 83 5.06 5.25 11.32
N THR A 84 5.32 6.52 11.06
CA THR A 84 6.57 6.95 10.42
C THR A 84 7.79 6.80 11.33
N ASP A 85 7.66 7.06 12.63
CA ASP A 85 8.75 6.90 13.61
C ASP A 85 9.12 5.44 13.78
N LYS A 86 8.11 4.57 13.96
CA LYS A 86 8.32 3.12 14.02
C LYS A 86 8.97 2.59 12.75
N PHE A 87 8.56 3.09 11.58
CA PHE A 87 9.19 2.72 10.31
C PHE A 87 10.67 3.14 10.29
N ALA A 88 10.97 4.40 10.63
CA ALA A 88 12.34 4.89 10.66
C ALA A 88 13.22 4.08 11.59
N ASP A 89 12.77 3.80 12.82
CA ASP A 89 13.56 3.05 13.81
C ASP A 89 13.86 1.64 13.31
N ASN A 90 12.84 0.92 12.82
CA ASN A 90 13.01 -0.41 12.25
C ASN A 90 13.94 -0.41 11.01
N PHE A 91 13.84 0.63 10.17
CA PHE A 91 14.69 0.75 8.99
C PHE A 91 16.14 1.05 9.37
N ILE A 92 16.38 1.90 10.37
CA ILE A 92 17.72 2.23 10.87
C ILE A 92 18.40 1.00 11.48
N GLU A 93 17.67 0.16 12.23
CA GLU A 93 18.22 -1.11 12.73
C GLU A 93 18.59 -2.06 11.58
N TRP A 94 17.73 -2.18 10.57
CA TRP A 94 18.06 -2.92 9.36
C TRP A 94 19.30 -2.34 8.65
N LEU A 95 19.41 -1.02 8.59
CA LEU A 95 20.49 -0.31 7.92
C LEU A 95 21.84 -0.63 8.56
N LYS A 96 21.92 -0.59 9.90
CA LYS A 96 23.12 -0.97 10.66
C LYS A 96 23.57 -2.39 10.32
N ALA A 97 22.61 -3.33 10.27
CA ALA A 97 22.89 -4.73 9.93
C ALA A 97 23.34 -4.90 8.47
N ASP A 98 22.73 -4.18 7.52
CA ASP A 98 23.12 -4.25 6.10
C ASP A 98 24.54 -3.72 5.87
N PHE A 99 24.90 -2.59 6.50
CA PHE A 99 26.26 -2.04 6.45
C PHE A 99 27.32 -3.02 6.97
N GLN A 100 27.07 -3.65 8.13
CA GLN A 100 27.99 -4.65 8.70
C GLN A 100 28.15 -5.84 7.75
N LYS A 101 27.03 -6.39 7.26
CA LYS A 101 27.04 -7.54 6.36
C LYS A 101 27.77 -7.24 5.05
N LYS A 102 27.52 -6.09 4.44
CA LYS A 102 28.15 -5.69 3.17
C LYS A 102 29.64 -5.44 3.33
N SER A 103 30.07 -4.84 4.43
CA SER A 103 31.50 -4.67 4.75
C SER A 103 32.22 -6.01 4.79
N ALA A 104 31.68 -6.99 5.53
CA ALA A 104 32.28 -8.32 5.64
C ALA A 104 32.38 -9.06 4.28
N ILE A 105 31.35 -8.95 3.43
CA ILE A 105 31.34 -9.58 2.10
C ILE A 105 32.38 -8.95 1.18
N LEU A 106 32.51 -7.62 1.20
CA LEU A 106 33.43 -6.90 0.32
C LEU A 106 34.90 -7.15 0.68
N GLU A 107 35.20 -7.36 1.96
CA GLU A 107 36.57 -7.63 2.44
C GLU A 107 37.09 -9.03 2.07
N HIS A 108 36.20 -10.02 1.91
CA HIS A 108 36.58 -11.44 1.72
C HIS A 108 36.28 -11.98 0.31
N HIS A 109 36.00 -11.08 -0.64
CA HIS A 109 35.37 -11.25 -1.97
C HIS A 109 35.77 -12.49 -2.80
N PRO A 110 35.14 -13.68 -2.65
CA PRO A 110 35.48 -14.82 -3.51
C PRO A 110 34.72 -14.79 -4.84
N ASN A 111 33.53 -14.15 -4.89
CA ASN A 111 32.61 -14.16 -6.04
C ASN A 111 31.72 -12.88 -6.10
N PRO A 112 32.11 -11.82 -6.82
CA PRO A 112 31.30 -10.59 -6.95
C PRO A 112 30.06 -10.80 -7.83
N ARG A 113 28.92 -10.16 -7.49
CA ARG A 113 27.64 -10.31 -8.21
C ARG A 113 27.31 -9.16 -9.17
N ASN A 114 27.96 -8.03 -9.04
CA ASN A 114 27.77 -6.86 -9.90
C ASN A 114 29.09 -6.08 -10.04
N LEU A 115 29.11 -5.10 -10.96
CA LEU A 115 30.31 -4.32 -11.27
C LEU A 115 30.83 -3.53 -10.06
N PHE A 116 29.94 -3.01 -9.21
CA PHE A 116 30.32 -2.24 -8.03
C PHE A 116 30.98 -3.14 -6.97
N GLU A 117 30.46 -4.35 -6.78
CA GLU A 117 31.07 -5.38 -5.95
C GLU A 117 32.45 -5.80 -6.50
N LEU A 118 32.56 -6.02 -7.82
CA LEU A 118 33.82 -6.36 -8.48
C LEU A 118 34.91 -5.31 -8.24
N CYS A 119 34.55 -4.02 -8.27
CA CYS A 119 35.48 -2.91 -8.06
C CYS A 119 35.68 -2.55 -6.59
N GLY A 120 35.08 -3.28 -5.63
CA GLY A 120 35.15 -2.94 -4.20
C GLY A 120 34.48 -1.60 -3.85
N ALA A 121 33.57 -1.09 -4.70
CA ALA A 121 32.89 0.19 -4.54
C ALA A 121 31.78 0.11 -3.47
N LYS A 122 32.19 -0.03 -2.20
CA LYS A 122 31.33 -0.26 -1.03
C LYS A 122 30.13 0.66 -0.96
N LEU A 123 30.35 1.98 -1.06
CA LEU A 123 29.27 2.96 -0.91
C LEU A 123 28.20 2.83 -2.00
N LEU A 124 28.60 2.59 -3.25
CA LEU A 124 27.64 2.42 -4.36
C LEU A 124 26.79 1.15 -4.19
N VAL A 125 27.40 0.04 -3.75
CA VAL A 125 26.69 -1.21 -3.45
C VAL A 125 25.66 -0.99 -2.34
N THR A 126 26.07 -0.32 -1.26
CA THR A 126 25.19 -0.08 -0.10
C THR A 126 24.09 0.91 -0.43
N SER A 127 24.38 2.05 -1.07
CA SER A 127 23.36 3.02 -1.47
C SER A 127 22.27 2.41 -2.33
N ASN A 128 22.62 1.55 -3.29
CA ASN A 128 21.64 0.86 -4.14
C ASN A 128 20.79 -0.16 -3.35
N SER A 129 21.39 -0.88 -2.39
CA SER A 129 20.67 -1.78 -1.48
C SER A 129 19.64 -1.03 -0.63
N VAL A 130 20.06 0.12 -0.10
CA VAL A 130 19.25 0.98 0.79
C VAL A 130 18.06 1.56 0.04
N THR A 131 18.27 2.21 -1.10
CA THR A 131 17.17 2.85 -1.86
C THR A 131 16.14 1.84 -2.36
N ARG A 132 16.57 0.65 -2.79
CA ARG A 132 15.67 -0.44 -3.18
C ARG A 132 14.84 -0.96 -2.00
N SER A 133 15.48 -1.16 -0.86
CA SER A 133 14.82 -1.61 0.36
C SER A 133 13.83 -0.58 0.89
N LEU A 134 14.20 0.71 0.89
CA LEU A 134 13.32 1.81 1.25
C LEU A 134 12.07 1.80 0.38
N SER A 135 12.26 1.80 -0.95
CA SER A 135 11.16 1.85 -1.93
C SER A 135 10.17 0.70 -1.76
N THR A 136 10.68 -0.50 -1.48
CA THR A 136 9.85 -1.69 -1.27
C THR A 136 9.05 -1.58 0.03
N LYS A 137 9.70 -1.23 1.15
CA LYS A 137 9.04 -1.17 2.46
C LYS A 137 8.07 0.01 2.59
N MET A 138 8.35 1.13 1.92
CA MET A 138 7.47 2.30 1.93
C MET A 138 6.13 2.03 1.26
N GLY A 139 6.02 1.10 0.31
CA GLY A 139 4.73 0.69 -0.26
C GLY A 139 3.72 0.30 0.83
N VAL A 140 4.16 -0.58 1.74
CA VAL A 140 3.36 -1.03 2.89
C VAL A 140 3.10 0.11 3.88
N LEU A 141 4.05 1.03 4.06
CA LEU A 141 3.83 2.21 4.92
C LEU A 141 2.69 3.10 4.39
N TRP A 142 2.59 3.31 3.07
CA TRP A 142 1.51 4.13 2.49
C TRP A 142 0.15 3.50 2.68
N GLU A 143 0.08 2.18 2.56
CA GLU A 143 -1.07 1.36 2.93
C GLU A 143 -1.42 1.56 4.42
N GLU A 144 -0.47 1.35 5.33
CA GLU A 144 -0.70 1.52 6.77
C GLU A 144 -1.15 2.93 7.17
N ILE A 145 -0.64 3.97 6.50
CA ILE A 145 -1.06 5.37 6.72
C ILE A 145 -2.45 5.60 6.13
N ALA A 146 -2.75 5.09 4.94
CA ALA A 146 -4.09 5.21 4.35
C ALA A 146 -5.16 4.52 5.21
N ASN A 147 -4.83 3.37 5.82
CA ASN A 147 -5.71 2.62 6.71
C ASN A 147 -5.97 3.31 8.07
N ILE A 148 -5.39 4.49 8.32
CA ILE A 148 -5.82 5.36 9.43
C ILE A 148 -7.23 5.89 9.14
N SER A 149 -7.55 6.18 7.88
CA SER A 149 -8.84 6.71 7.49
C SER A 149 -9.96 5.67 7.57
N PRO A 150 -11.13 5.99 8.15
CA PRO A 150 -12.31 5.11 8.11
C PRO A 150 -12.93 5.00 6.71
N TYR A 151 -12.40 5.72 5.72
CA TYR A 151 -12.82 5.65 4.31
C TYR A 151 -11.92 4.72 3.48
N VAL A 152 -11.01 3.98 4.12
CA VAL A 152 -10.10 3.03 3.47
C VAL A 152 -10.21 1.65 4.12
N ILE A 153 -10.26 0.63 3.28
CA ILE A 153 -10.11 -0.77 3.65
C ILE A 153 -8.89 -1.31 2.93
N ILE A 154 -8.00 -1.96 3.67
CA ILE A 154 -6.94 -2.80 3.10
C ILE A 154 -7.41 -4.25 3.17
N PRO A 155 -7.70 -4.91 2.03
CA PRO A 155 -8.27 -6.27 2.04
C PRO A 155 -7.42 -7.28 2.83
N GLU A 156 -6.11 -7.13 2.78
CA GLU A 156 -5.19 -8.02 3.49
C GLU A 156 -5.25 -7.81 5.00
N PHE A 157 -5.37 -6.55 5.47
CA PHE A 157 -5.44 -6.25 6.90
C PHE A 157 -6.84 -6.56 7.48
N GLU A 158 -7.89 -6.18 6.75
CA GLU A 158 -9.26 -6.26 7.26
C GLU A 158 -9.85 -7.68 7.13
N PHE A 159 -9.51 -8.37 6.04
CA PHE A 159 -10.10 -9.66 5.67
C PHE A 159 -9.08 -10.78 5.52
N GLY A 160 -7.78 -10.52 5.65
CA GLY A 160 -6.75 -11.55 5.46
C GLY A 160 -6.67 -12.08 4.03
N ILE A 161 -7.15 -11.30 3.05
CA ILE A 161 -7.27 -11.68 1.64
C ILE A 161 -6.47 -10.71 0.79
N LYS A 162 -5.62 -11.26 -0.08
CA LYS A 162 -4.92 -10.52 -1.11
C LYS A 162 -5.73 -10.56 -2.41
N ILE A 163 -6.00 -9.38 -2.98
CA ILE A 163 -6.63 -9.25 -4.30
C ILE A 163 -5.55 -8.76 -5.27
N THR A 164 -5.27 -9.55 -6.31
CA THR A 164 -4.27 -9.19 -7.32
C THR A 164 -4.58 -7.82 -7.92
N GLY A 165 -3.60 -6.92 -7.92
CA GLY A 165 -3.71 -5.57 -8.47
C GLY A 165 -4.39 -4.54 -7.57
N ILE A 166 -4.94 -4.94 -6.42
CA ILE A 166 -5.63 -4.05 -5.48
C ILE A 166 -4.83 -3.97 -4.19
N ASP A 167 -4.32 -2.77 -3.90
CA ASP A 167 -3.61 -2.47 -2.67
C ASP A 167 -4.60 -1.93 -1.61
N ILE A 168 -5.54 -1.06 -2.02
CA ILE A 168 -6.55 -0.47 -1.13
C ILE A 168 -7.94 -0.42 -1.80
N ILE A 169 -8.98 -0.35 -0.97
CA ILE A 169 -10.36 -0.06 -1.37
C ILE A 169 -10.77 1.21 -0.63
N LEU A 170 -11.36 2.17 -1.33
CA LEU A 170 -11.78 3.43 -0.72
C LEU A 170 -13.24 3.77 -1.00
N PHE A 171 -13.87 4.45 -0.07
CA PHE A 171 -15.20 5.00 -0.22
C PHE A 171 -15.12 6.50 -0.46
N SER A 172 -15.58 6.96 -1.61
CA SER A 172 -15.67 8.39 -1.91
C SER A 172 -16.75 8.65 -2.94
N GLU A 173 -17.41 9.81 -2.85
CA GLU A 173 -18.49 10.18 -3.79
C GLU A 173 -19.60 9.11 -3.85
N GLU A 174 -19.95 8.52 -2.70
CA GLU A 174 -20.93 7.43 -2.56
C GLU A 174 -20.59 6.15 -3.34
N GLN A 175 -19.33 6.01 -3.78
CA GLN A 175 -18.85 4.87 -4.55
C GLN A 175 -17.69 4.17 -3.85
N VAL A 176 -17.72 2.84 -3.88
CA VAL A 176 -16.58 1.99 -3.55
C VAL A 176 -15.66 1.93 -4.77
N LYS A 177 -14.38 2.25 -4.57
CA LYS A 177 -13.34 2.24 -5.61
C LYS A 177 -12.25 1.26 -5.24
N PHE A 178 -11.88 0.40 -6.19
CA PHE A 178 -10.80 -0.58 -6.04
C PHE A 178 -9.52 0.02 -6.62
N ALA A 179 -8.48 0.14 -5.81
CA ALA A 179 -7.33 0.94 -6.18
C ALA A 179 -5.99 0.22 -6.03
N GLN A 180 -5.10 0.53 -6.98
CA GLN A 180 -3.68 0.24 -6.86
C GLN A 180 -2.98 1.50 -6.35
N LEU A 181 -2.17 1.36 -5.29
CA LEU A 181 -1.43 2.44 -4.65
C LEU A 181 0.05 2.29 -4.98
N LYS A 182 0.65 3.38 -5.47
CA LYS A 182 2.09 3.47 -5.73
C LYS A 182 2.65 4.72 -5.08
N THR A 183 3.95 4.75 -4.84
CA THR A 183 4.57 5.92 -4.19
C THR A 183 4.49 7.16 -5.07
N LEU A 184 4.85 7.03 -6.36
CA LEU A 184 4.96 8.16 -7.29
C LEU A 184 4.24 7.88 -8.62
N LYS A 185 3.99 8.93 -9.40
CA LYS A 185 3.32 8.87 -10.71
C LYS A 185 4.09 8.04 -11.75
N GLY A 186 5.42 7.99 -11.61
CA GLY A 186 6.34 7.29 -12.51
C GLY A 186 6.79 5.90 -12.01
N THR A 187 6.16 5.34 -10.98
CA THR A 187 6.61 4.07 -10.37
C THR A 187 6.53 2.88 -11.32
N LEU A 188 5.55 2.84 -12.23
CA LEU A 188 5.42 1.73 -13.17
C LEU A 188 6.33 1.93 -14.38
N THR A 189 7.05 0.86 -14.75
CA THR A 189 7.98 0.84 -15.89
C THR A 189 7.72 -0.36 -16.79
N GLY A 190 7.93 -0.19 -18.11
CA GLY A 190 7.85 -1.27 -19.09
C GLY A 190 6.56 -2.11 -19.01
N SER A 191 6.71 -3.41 -18.81
CA SER A 191 5.61 -4.38 -18.76
C SER A 191 4.66 -4.23 -17.56
N GLN A 192 5.01 -3.39 -16.58
CA GLN A 192 4.17 -3.18 -15.40
C GLN A 192 2.91 -2.37 -15.72
N VAL A 193 2.96 -1.45 -16.70
CA VAL A 193 1.81 -0.60 -17.05
C VAL A 193 0.68 -1.44 -17.69
N PRO A 194 0.92 -2.26 -18.74
CA PRO A 194 -0.14 -3.12 -19.28
C PRO A 194 -0.72 -4.07 -18.24
N ARG A 195 0.13 -4.63 -17.38
CA ARG A 195 -0.30 -5.50 -16.29
C ARG A 195 -1.24 -4.80 -15.31
N ALA A 196 -0.86 -3.63 -14.81
CA ALA A 196 -1.68 -2.85 -13.89
C ALA A 196 -3.05 -2.51 -14.49
N LYS A 197 -3.10 -2.15 -15.79
CA LYS A 197 -4.36 -1.90 -16.49
C LYS A 197 -5.24 -3.14 -16.52
N HIS A 198 -4.65 -4.27 -16.87
CA HIS A 198 -5.36 -5.54 -16.97
C HIS A 198 -5.94 -5.97 -15.63
N GLU A 199 -5.10 -5.96 -14.58
CA GLU A 199 -5.51 -6.28 -13.21
C GLU A 199 -6.62 -5.34 -12.71
N LEU A 200 -6.52 -4.03 -12.93
CA LEU A 200 -7.54 -3.07 -12.48
C LEU A 200 -8.84 -3.15 -13.30
N SER A 201 -8.78 -3.52 -14.58
CA SER A 201 -9.93 -3.46 -15.49
C SER A 201 -11.09 -4.40 -15.15
N ILE A 202 -10.83 -5.44 -14.35
CA ILE A 202 -11.85 -6.41 -13.93
C ILE A 202 -12.71 -5.89 -12.77
N HIS A 203 -12.30 -4.81 -12.10
CA HIS A 203 -12.96 -4.28 -10.91
C HIS A 203 -13.93 -3.15 -11.25
N GLN A 204 -14.94 -2.97 -10.40
CA GLN A 204 -15.84 -1.81 -10.48
C GLN A 204 -15.13 -0.56 -9.95
N ASN A 205 -15.34 0.57 -10.63
CA ASN A 205 -14.75 1.86 -10.29
C ASN A 205 -13.24 1.78 -9.98
N PRO A 206 -12.42 1.26 -10.92
CA PRO A 206 -11.01 1.10 -10.68
C PRO A 206 -10.33 2.47 -10.56
N LEU A 207 -9.25 2.54 -9.79
CA LEU A 207 -8.51 3.78 -9.59
C LEU A 207 -7.01 3.50 -9.47
N PHE A 208 -6.20 4.30 -10.16
CA PHE A 208 -4.75 4.25 -10.00
C PHE A 208 -4.26 5.43 -9.15
N ILE A 209 -3.52 5.16 -8.09
CA ILE A 209 -3.16 6.18 -7.10
C ILE A 209 -1.65 6.30 -6.98
N ALA A 210 -1.16 7.53 -6.98
CA ALA A 210 0.17 7.88 -6.51
C ALA A 210 0.08 8.60 -5.15
N ALA A 211 0.70 8.05 -4.11
CA ALA A 211 0.72 8.64 -2.77
C ALA A 211 1.28 10.06 -2.77
N PHE A 212 2.27 10.36 -3.63
CA PHE A 212 2.85 11.69 -3.77
C PHE A 212 2.76 12.19 -5.20
N ASN A 213 2.50 13.50 -5.36
CA ASN A 213 2.42 14.15 -6.65
C ASN A 213 3.80 14.59 -7.17
N LEU A 214 4.70 13.61 -7.37
CA LEU A 214 6.06 13.84 -7.88
C LEU A 214 6.29 13.09 -9.20
N GLY A 215 7.16 13.66 -10.04
CA GLY A 215 7.50 13.14 -11.37
C GLY A 215 6.38 13.32 -12.40
N ASP A 216 6.44 12.56 -13.49
CA ASP A 216 5.39 12.48 -14.51
C ASP A 216 4.71 11.11 -14.49
N TRP A 217 3.51 11.06 -15.05
CA TRP A 217 2.75 9.82 -15.10
C TRP A 217 3.23 8.86 -16.18
N THR A 218 3.57 7.65 -15.78
CA THR A 218 3.79 6.53 -16.71
C THR A 218 2.52 5.69 -16.92
N PHE A 219 1.61 5.68 -15.96
CA PHE A 219 0.30 5.04 -16.10
C PHE A 219 -0.74 6.00 -16.71
N ASN A 220 -1.22 5.69 -17.92
CA ASN A 220 -2.26 6.44 -18.62
C ASN A 220 -3.29 5.46 -19.17
N ASP A 221 -4.57 5.61 -18.83
CA ASP A 221 -5.66 4.80 -19.38
C ASP A 221 -6.93 5.64 -19.54
N SER A 222 -7.72 5.37 -20.58
CA SER A 222 -8.96 6.12 -20.84
C SER A 222 -10.11 5.71 -19.92
N LYS A 223 -10.05 4.51 -19.32
CA LYS A 223 -11.13 3.93 -18.50
C LYS A 223 -10.78 3.91 -17.01
N ILE A 224 -9.49 3.87 -16.69
CA ILE A 224 -9.02 3.83 -15.30
C ILE A 224 -8.53 5.24 -14.92
N PRO A 225 -9.31 6.01 -14.13
CA PRO A 225 -8.87 7.30 -13.63
C PRO A 225 -7.63 7.18 -12.76
N ARG A 226 -6.91 8.29 -12.61
CA ARG A 226 -5.71 8.38 -11.76
C ARG A 226 -5.71 9.65 -10.94
N ILE A 227 -5.22 9.57 -9.71
CA ILE A 227 -5.08 10.70 -8.79
C ILE A 227 -3.75 10.64 -8.05
N ALA A 228 -3.25 11.78 -7.58
CA ALA A 228 -1.96 11.83 -6.89
C ALA A 228 -1.91 12.85 -5.75
N GLY A 229 -1.07 12.56 -4.75
CA GLY A 229 -0.73 13.47 -3.66
C GLY A 229 -1.97 13.98 -2.94
N LYS A 230 -2.03 15.30 -2.74
CA LYS A 230 -3.13 15.99 -2.06
C LYS A 230 -4.53 15.51 -2.46
N VAL A 231 -4.79 15.34 -3.75
CA VAL A 231 -6.11 14.89 -4.26
C VAL A 231 -6.49 13.50 -3.73
N PHE A 232 -5.52 12.60 -3.58
CA PHE A 232 -5.77 11.28 -3.01
C PHE A 232 -6.03 11.36 -1.51
N TRP A 233 -5.14 12.00 -0.76
CA TRP A 233 -5.23 12.02 0.69
C TRP A 233 -6.48 12.77 1.20
N GLU A 234 -6.83 13.89 0.58
CA GLU A 234 -8.07 14.62 0.90
C GLU A 234 -9.32 13.82 0.56
N LYS A 235 -9.28 12.98 -0.48
CA LYS A 235 -10.41 12.10 -0.86
C LYS A 235 -10.69 11.03 0.20
N ILE A 236 -9.71 10.71 1.04
CA ILE A 236 -9.87 9.83 2.20
C ILE A 236 -9.81 10.60 3.53
N HIS A 237 -10.06 11.92 3.50
CA HIS A 237 -10.13 12.79 4.68
C HIS A 237 -8.83 12.86 5.52
N MET A 238 -7.68 12.64 4.87
CA MET A 238 -6.36 12.77 5.50
C MET A 238 -5.68 14.08 5.05
N ASP A 239 -5.13 14.84 6.00
CA ASP A 239 -4.40 16.07 5.69
C ASP A 239 -3.04 15.76 5.03
N TYR A 240 -2.90 16.20 3.78
CA TYR A 240 -1.70 15.93 3.00
C TYR A 240 -0.44 16.62 3.56
N ASN A 241 -0.57 17.78 4.19
CA ASN A 241 0.60 18.50 4.72
C ASN A 241 1.17 17.77 5.93
N LEU A 242 0.31 17.21 6.81
CA LEU A 242 0.74 16.35 7.91
C LEU A 242 1.51 15.13 7.40
N ILE A 243 0.97 14.46 6.38
CA ILE A 243 1.62 13.30 5.75
C ILE A 243 2.99 13.69 5.18
N GLU A 244 3.05 14.76 4.38
CA GLU A 244 4.29 15.20 3.76
C GLU A 244 5.34 15.59 4.81
N ASN A 245 4.95 16.30 5.87
CA ASN A 245 5.85 16.73 6.94
C ASN A 245 6.44 15.54 7.71
N HIS A 246 5.59 14.60 8.15
CA HIS A 246 6.04 13.42 8.89
C HIS A 246 6.92 12.50 8.05
N VAL A 247 6.58 12.31 6.77
CA VAL A 247 7.40 11.52 5.85
C VAL A 247 8.74 12.18 5.57
N ARG A 248 8.78 13.51 5.43
CA ARG A 248 10.03 14.27 5.28
C ARG A 248 10.92 14.09 6.50
N ASN A 249 10.37 14.23 7.70
CA ASN A 249 11.12 14.06 8.96
C ASN A 249 11.66 12.63 9.09
N MET A 250 10.84 11.63 8.77
CA MET A 250 11.22 10.22 8.73
C MET A 250 12.40 9.96 7.80
N LEU A 251 12.32 10.45 6.56
CA LEU A 251 13.38 10.27 5.56
C LEU A 251 14.67 10.99 5.96
N GLN A 252 14.58 12.20 6.52
CA GLN A 252 15.74 12.94 7.03
C GLN A 252 16.42 12.22 8.21
N LYS A 253 15.63 11.60 9.11
CA LYS A 253 16.16 10.78 10.21
C LYS A 253 16.92 9.57 9.67
N ILE A 254 16.38 8.88 8.66
CA ILE A 254 17.06 7.74 8.00
C ILE A 254 18.32 8.19 7.27
N ASP A 255 18.25 9.30 6.52
CA ASP A 255 19.39 9.83 5.74
C ASP A 255 20.56 10.26 6.64
N LYS A 256 20.25 10.88 7.79
CA LYS A 256 21.25 11.18 8.82
C LYS A 256 21.94 9.92 9.32
N ALA A 257 21.18 8.87 9.67
CA ALA A 257 21.74 7.60 10.12
C ALA A 257 22.59 6.91 9.03
N PHE A 258 22.16 6.99 7.76
CA PHE A 258 22.94 6.50 6.62
C PHE A 258 24.28 7.22 6.51
N THR A 259 24.28 8.56 6.59
CA THR A 259 25.48 9.38 6.48
C THR A 259 26.48 9.07 7.59
N GLU A 260 25.99 8.91 8.84
CA GLU A 260 26.83 8.54 9.98
C GLU A 260 27.46 7.14 9.85
N LEU A 261 26.77 6.20 9.21
CA LEU A 261 27.31 4.87 8.92
C LEU A 261 28.27 4.86 7.74
N ALA A 262 28.01 5.68 6.73
CA ALA A 262 28.86 5.82 5.54
C ALA A 262 30.19 6.53 5.83
N ALA A 263 30.24 7.36 6.87
CA ALA A 263 31.46 8.05 7.31
C ALA A 263 32.40 7.17 8.16
N LYS A 264 31.97 5.96 8.54
CA LYS A 264 32.76 4.99 9.31
C LYS A 264 33.40 3.94 8.39
#